data_AF-A0A963SWK2-F1
#
_entry.id   AF-A0A963SWK2-F1
#
_cell.length_a   1.000
_cell.length_b   1.000
_cell.length_c   1.000
_cell.angle_alpha   90.00
_cell.angle_beta   90.00
_cell.angle_gamma   90.00
#
_symmetry.space_group_name_H-M   'P 1'
#
loop_
_entity.id
_entity.type
_entity.pdbx_description
1 polymer ?
#
loop_
_entity_poly.entity_id
_entity_poly.type
_entity_poly.pdbx_seq_one_letter_code
_entity_poly.pdbx_strand_id
1 'polypeptide(L)'
;MLKSDQLTINNIRKELDAISREMIRLINKYELSATSQLDVVDMARQKITDKEDYIRFLELSLEGRIYGEVAAAIENMENERGADRTH
;
A
#
# COMPACT_ATOMS: atom_id res chain seq x y z
N MET A 1 8.48 -3.81 -6.98
CA MET A 1 7.44 -3.19 -7.84
C MET A 1 7.18 -4.00 -9.09
N LEU A 2 5.90 -4.13 -9.46
CA LEU A 2 5.45 -4.73 -10.72
C LEU A 2 5.88 -3.89 -11.93
N LYS A 3 6.21 -4.57 -13.03
CA LYS A 3 6.41 -3.92 -14.34
C LYS A 3 5.07 -3.65 -15.02
N SER A 4 5.07 -2.78 -16.04
CA SER A 4 3.86 -2.35 -16.75
C SER A 4 3.02 -3.51 -17.30
N ASP A 5 3.66 -4.56 -17.80
CA ASP A 5 3.03 -5.78 -18.33
C ASP A 5 2.42 -6.67 -17.23
N GLN A 6 2.77 -6.42 -15.97
CA GLN A 6 2.33 -7.17 -14.80
C GLN A 6 1.24 -6.44 -14.00
N LEU A 7 0.88 -5.19 -14.34
CA LEU A 7 -0.13 -4.36 -13.68
C LEU A 7 -1.56 -4.84 -13.96
N THR A 8 -1.87 -6.05 -13.51
CA THR A 8 -3.24 -6.60 -13.48
C THR A 8 -3.82 -6.45 -12.08
N ILE A 9 -5.15 -6.33 -11.97
CA ILE A 9 -5.81 -6.19 -10.66
C ILE A 9 -5.47 -7.35 -9.71
N ASN A 10 -5.34 -8.58 -10.24
CA ASN A 10 -4.98 -9.74 -9.45
C ASN A 10 -3.54 -9.68 -8.92
N ASN A 11 -2.60 -9.21 -9.73
CA ASN A 11 -1.21 -9.06 -9.28
C ASN A 11 -1.08 -7.92 -8.28
N ILE A 12 -1.78 -6.81 -8.50
CA ILE A 12 -1.79 -5.68 -7.57
C ILE A 12 -2.36 -6.10 -6.20
N ARG A 13 -3.44 -6.88 -6.17
CA ARG A 13 -3.99 -7.45 -4.92
C ARG A 13 -2.97 -8.33 -4.18
N LYS A 14 -2.23 -9.18 -4.90
CA LYS A 14 -1.17 -10.02 -4.30
C LYS A 14 -0.05 -9.19 -3.69
N GLU A 15 0.36 -8.11 -4.35
CA GLU A 15 1.38 -7.19 -3.84
C GLU A 15 0.88 -6.45 -2.60
N LEU A 16 -0.35 -5.92 -2.64
CA LEU A 16 -1.00 -5.27 -1.50
C LEU A 16 -1.12 -6.23 -0.29
N ASP A 17 -1.44 -7.50 -0.51
CA ASP A 17 -1.47 -8.52 0.54
C ASP A 17 -0.08 -8.75 1.15
N ALA A 18 0.96 -8.79 0.32
CA ALA A 18 2.34 -8.97 0.79
C ALA A 18 2.81 -7.77 1.62
N ILE A 19 2.57 -6.56 1.13
CA ILE A 19 2.84 -5.30 1.83
C ILE A 19 2.09 -5.27 3.15
N SER A 20 0.79 -5.61 3.15
CA SER A 20 -0.03 -5.61 4.37
C SER A 20 0.51 -6.55 5.43
N ARG A 21 0.90 -7.78 5.05
CA ARG A 21 1.51 -8.73 5.99
C ARG A 21 2.82 -8.21 6.58
N GLU A 22 3.66 -7.57 5.79
CA GLU A 22 4.91 -7.00 6.27
C GLU A 22 4.70 -5.77 7.15
N MET A 23 3.79 -4.90 6.77
CA MET A 23 3.40 -3.74 7.55
C MET A 23 2.85 -4.15 8.92
N ILE A 24 1.98 -5.16 8.99
CA ILE A 24 1.45 -5.69 10.26
C ILE A 24 2.58 -6.23 11.16
N ARG A 25 3.62 -6.86 10.58
CA ARG A 25 4.78 -7.31 11.36
C ARG A 25 5.51 -6.13 12.01
N LEU A 26 5.75 -5.05 11.27
CA LEU A 26 6.40 -3.84 11.83
C LEU A 26 5.50 -3.13 12.86
N ILE A 27 4.20 -3.04 12.59
CA ILE A 27 3.20 -2.50 13.51
C ILE A 27 3.25 -3.23 14.85
N ASN A 28 3.23 -4.56 14.81
CA ASN A 28 3.28 -5.38 16.03
C ASN A 28 4.64 -5.32 16.72
N LYS A 29 5.74 -5.31 15.96
CA LYS A 29 7.10 -5.26 16.52
C LYS A 29 7.37 -3.99 17.32
N TYR A 30 6.87 -2.85 16.85
CA TYR A 30 7.10 -1.54 17.45
C TYR A 30 5.88 -0.96 18.18
N GLU A 31 4.82 -1.76 18.34
CA GLU A 31 3.55 -1.34 18.95
C GLU A 31 3.04 -0.02 18.36
N LEU A 32 3.05 0.06 17.03
CA LEU A 32 2.61 1.24 16.29
C LEU A 32 1.08 1.33 16.40
N SER A 33 0.60 2.33 17.12
CA SER A 33 -0.83 2.60 17.30
C SER A 33 -1.05 4.08 17.07
N ALA A 34 -1.24 4.45 15.81
CA ALA A 34 -1.58 5.80 15.44
C ALA A 34 -3.10 5.96 15.46
N THR A 35 -3.57 6.97 16.18
CA THR A 35 -5.00 7.34 16.22
C THR A 35 -5.42 8.21 15.03
N SER A 36 -4.44 8.70 14.25
CA SER A 36 -4.62 9.55 13.07
C SER A 36 -3.60 9.17 12.00
N GLN A 37 -4.00 9.24 10.73
CA GLN A 37 -3.10 9.00 9.59
C GLN A 37 -1.94 9.99 9.53
N LEU A 38 -2.13 11.22 10.02
CA LEU A 38 -1.10 12.26 10.02
C LEU A 38 0.03 11.95 11.01
N ASP A 39 -0.28 11.26 12.11
CA ASP A 39 0.67 11.02 13.19
C ASP A 39 1.49 9.74 12.96
N VAL A 40 1.16 8.96 11.93
CA VAL A 40 1.78 7.66 11.64
C VAL A 40 3.29 7.78 11.42
N VAL A 41 3.73 8.78 10.64
CA VAL A 41 5.14 8.95 10.29
C VAL A 41 5.96 9.42 11.48
N ASP A 42 5.42 10.39 12.24
CA ASP A 42 6.09 10.91 13.44
C ASP A 42 6.18 9.84 14.53
N MET A 43 5.11 9.07 14.74
CA MET A 43 5.12 7.92 15.65
C MET A 43 6.13 6.86 15.20
N ALA A 44 6.13 6.49 13.92
CA ALA A 44 7.08 5.51 13.39
C ALA A 44 8.52 5.97 13.59
N ARG A 45 8.81 7.26 13.37
CA ARG A 45 10.15 7.83 13.60
C ARG A 45 10.57 7.77 15.08
N GLN A 46 9.62 7.93 15.99
CA GLN A 46 9.89 7.89 17.44
C GLN A 46 10.05 6.46 17.97
N LYS A 47 9.25 5.51 17.46
CA LYS A 47 9.19 4.14 17.99
C LYS A 47 10.11 3.16 17.28
N ILE A 48 10.36 3.35 15.99
CA ILE A 48 11.22 2.45 15.20
C ILE A 48 12.67 2.85 15.41
N THR A 49 13.34 2.14 16.31
CA THR A 49 14.74 2.40 16.69
C THR A 49 15.76 1.80 15.72
N ASP A 50 15.35 0.78 14.95
CA ASP A 50 16.19 0.19 13.91
C ASP A 50 16.01 0.97 12.60
N LYS A 51 17.13 1.41 12.02
CA LYS A 51 17.10 2.26 10.83
C LYS A 51 16.56 1.52 9.60
N GLU A 52 16.91 0.24 9.44
CA GLU A 52 16.47 -0.55 8.29
C GLU A 52 14.97 -0.80 8.35
N ASP A 53 14.44 -1.09 9.54
CA ASP A 53 12.99 -1.22 9.72
C ASP A 53 12.24 0.10 9.52
N TYR A 54 12.85 1.25 9.86
CA TYR A 54 12.22 2.55 9.62
C TYR A 54 12.18 2.87 8.11
N ILE A 55 13.27 2.62 7.40
CA ILE A 55 13.31 2.74 5.93
C ILE A 55 12.28 1.80 5.32
N ARG A 56 12.24 0.54 5.77
CA ARG A 56 11.31 -0.46 5.24
C ARG A 56 9.86 -0.08 5.49
N PHE A 57 9.54 0.47 6.67
CA PHE A 57 8.22 0.99 6.97
C PHE A 57 7.80 2.06 5.96
N LEU A 58 8.68 3.04 5.67
CA LEU A 58 8.41 4.11 4.71
C LEU A 58 8.23 3.57 3.28
N GLU A 59 9.06 2.61 2.87
CA GLU A 59 8.93 1.94 1.57
C GLU A 59 7.57 1.26 1.44
N LEU A 60 7.18 0.46 2.43
CA LEU A 60 5.90 -0.26 2.43
C LEU A 60 4.72 0.70 2.42
N SER A 61 4.80 1.82 3.15
CA SER A 61 3.76 2.86 3.14
C SER A 61 3.62 3.48 1.74
N LEU A 62 4.73 3.76 1.06
CA LEU A 62 4.74 4.32 -0.28
C LEU A 62 4.22 3.31 -1.32
N GLU A 63 4.75 2.09 -1.30
CA GLU A 63 4.35 1.02 -2.21
C GLU A 63 2.85 0.71 -2.07
N GLY A 64 2.35 0.60 -0.84
CA GLY A 64 0.93 0.34 -0.57
C GLY A 64 0.03 1.44 -1.15
N ARG A 65 0.43 2.70 -1.01
CA ARG A 65 -0.30 3.83 -1.59
C ARG A 65 -0.31 3.78 -3.12
N ILE A 66 0.84 3.59 -3.75
CA ILE A 66 0.95 3.54 -5.21
C ILE A 66 0.08 2.40 -5.77
N TYR A 67 0.19 1.20 -5.20
CA TYR A 67 -0.62 0.07 -5.66
C TYR A 67 -2.13 0.28 -5.43
N GLY A 68 -2.52 0.94 -4.34
CA GLY A 68 -3.91 1.33 -4.11
C GLY A 68 -4.44 2.32 -5.15
N GLU A 69 -3.65 3.34 -5.49
CA GLU A 69 -4.00 4.32 -6.51
C GLU A 69 -4.10 3.67 -7.91
N VAL A 70 -3.19 2.77 -8.25
CA VAL A 70 -3.24 2.03 -9.54
C VAL A 70 -4.44 1.09 -9.58
N ALA A 71 -4.75 0.38 -8.49
CA ALA A 71 -5.93 -0.49 -8.43
C ALA A 71 -7.22 0.31 -8.68
N ALA A 72 -7.38 1.45 -8.00
CA ALA A 72 -8.53 2.34 -8.18
C ALA A 72 -8.63 2.86 -9.62
N ALA A 73 -7.51 3.24 -10.24
CA ALA A 73 -7.49 3.67 -11.64
C ALA A 73 -7.93 2.56 -12.60
N ILE A 74 -7.48 1.33 -12.39
CA ILE A 74 -7.87 0.16 -13.19
C ILE A 74 -9.37 -0.12 -13.04
N GLU A 75 -9.88 -0.16 -11.81
CA GLU A 75 -11.31 -0.40 -11.55
C GLU A 75 -12.19 0.69 -12.18
N ASN A 76 -11.78 1.96 -12.12
CA ASN A 76 -12.48 3.05 -12.80
C ASN A 76 -12.51 2.88 -14.33
N MET A 77 -11.37 2.55 -14.94
CA MET A 77 -11.29 2.30 -16.39
C MET A 77 -12.16 1.10 -16.84
N GLU A 78 -12.23 0.04 -16.02
CA GLU A 78 -13.09 -1.11 -16.31
C GLU A 78 -14.58 -0.75 -16.21
N ASN A 79 -14.96 0.05 -15.21
CA ASN A 79 -16.34 0.52 -15.04
C ASN A 79 -16.79 1.45 -16.18
N GLU A 80 -15.93 2.39 -16.60
CA GLU A 80 -16.22 3.29 -17.73
C GLU A 80 -16.40 2.53 -19.04
N ARG A 81 -15.56 1.52 -19.31
CA ARG A 81 -15.70 0.64 -20.49
C ARG A 81 -16.95 -0.24 -20.45
N GLY A 82 -17.44 -0.58 -19.26
CA GLY A 82 -18.69 -1.32 -19.08
C GLY A 82 -19.91 -0.47 -19.39
N ALA A 83 -19.90 0.81 -19.00
CA ALA A 83 -21.00 1.75 -19.23
C ALA A 83 -21.17 2.14 -20.71
N ASP A 84 -20.07 2.26 -21.46
CA ASP A 84 -20.07 2.65 -22.88
C ASP A 84 -20.60 1.54 -23.82
N ARG A 85 -20.80 0.32 -23.31
CA ARG A 85 -21.37 -0.83 -24.07
C ARG A 85 -22.89 -0.95 -23.94
N THR A 86 -23.52 -0.13 -23.11
CA THR A 86 -24.97 -0.17 -22.83
C THR A 86 -25.75 0.99 -23.45
N HIS A 87 -25.10 1.85 -24.24
CA HIS A 87 -25.73 2.90 -25.06
C HIS A 87 -25.47 2.66 -26.54
#